data_AF-A0A510K4G5-F1
#
_entry.id   AF-A0A510K4G5-F1
#
_cell.length_a   1.000
_cell.length_b   1.000
_cell.length_c   1.000
_cell.angle_alpha   90.00
_cell.angle_beta   90.00
_cell.angle_gamma   90.00
#
_symmetry.space_group_name_H-M   'P 1'
#
loop_
_entity.id
_entity.type
_entity.pdbx_description
1 polymer ?
#
loop_
_entity_poly.entity_id
_entity_poly.type
_entity_poly.pdbx_seq_one_letter_code
_entity_poly.pdbx_strand_id
1 'polypeptide(L)'
;MNKKRKIQQIKLMQNEKAFRSKKRDLKKSNCKSKKDKGGILDLIFKKESKRYTVEDTIPYLRLLKSGICQLDEKHFSKSIAFQDINYQLALDEDRDLIFNQFANFLNSFDSSISIEFSYINQLGRNEEMKLAIQILDKKDGFYDIRLEFMEMLKSQIVKGNSGLKKSKYVTFTVEADNLEQATSKLERLEIDILSNLKSMGVRAERLNGEEKLKILHDVLNPNKTFEFFYKDLKKRESTKTYIMPDEFNFTPSRYFKVGKFIGATSHFQILASELSDRMLSEFLDIDDNINISFHN
;
A
#
# COMPACT_ATOMS: atom_id res chain seq x y z
N MET A 1 -29.61 18.53 18.10
CA MET A 1 -29.05 18.21 16.76
C MET A 1 -28.47 19.42 16.00
N ASN A 2 -29.12 20.60 15.97
CA ASN A 2 -28.69 21.74 15.13
C ASN A 2 -27.41 22.50 15.57
N LYS A 3 -27.09 22.57 16.87
CA LYS A 3 -25.90 23.30 17.37
C LYS A 3 -24.57 22.62 17.01
N LYS A 4 -24.48 21.28 17.16
CA LYS A 4 -23.26 20.51 16.83
C LYS A 4 -22.93 20.59 15.33
N ARG A 5 -23.94 20.46 14.44
CA ARG A 5 -23.76 20.66 12.99
C ARG A 5 -23.26 22.05 12.63
N LYS A 6 -23.78 23.12 13.26
CA LYS A 6 -23.28 24.49 13.04
C LYS A 6 -21.82 24.66 13.46
N ILE A 7 -21.42 24.09 14.59
CA ILE A 7 -20.02 24.14 15.06
C ILE A 7 -19.09 23.40 14.09
N GLN A 8 -19.53 22.25 13.57
CA GLN A 8 -18.78 21.46 12.60
C GLN A 8 -18.61 22.19 11.26
N GLN A 9 -19.67 22.85 10.77
CA GLN A 9 -19.60 23.68 9.57
C GLN A 9 -18.65 24.88 9.73
N ILE A 10 -18.64 25.51 10.90
CA ILE A 10 -17.72 26.62 11.21
C ILE A 10 -16.27 26.13 11.21
N LYS A 11 -15.98 24.98 11.85
CA LYS A 11 -14.63 24.38 11.84
C LYS A 11 -14.19 24.02 10.43
N LEU A 12 -15.09 23.45 9.61
CA LEU A 12 -14.79 23.08 8.24
C LEU A 12 -14.48 24.31 7.37
N MET A 13 -15.26 25.39 7.51
CA MET A 13 -14.97 26.68 6.86
C MET A 13 -13.64 27.31 7.31
N GLN A 14 -13.27 27.18 8.59
CA GLN A 14 -11.99 27.65 9.10
C GLN A 14 -10.83 26.84 8.50
N ASN A 15 -10.97 25.51 8.43
CA ASN A 15 -9.99 24.63 7.80
C ASN A 15 -9.83 24.91 6.30
N GLU A 16 -10.93 25.12 5.57
CA GLU A 16 -10.87 25.51 4.15
C GLU A 16 -10.18 26.87 3.94
N LYS A 17 -10.44 27.86 4.81
CA LYS A 17 -9.78 29.17 4.75
C LYS A 17 -8.28 29.06 5.04
N ALA A 18 -7.90 28.29 6.06
CA ALA A 18 -6.51 28.01 6.39
C ALA A 18 -5.78 27.24 5.26
N PHE A 19 -6.48 26.34 4.58
CA PHE A 19 -5.96 25.64 3.41
C PHE A 19 -5.78 26.58 2.21
N ARG A 20 -6.77 27.44 1.93
CA ARG A 20 -6.68 28.44 0.86
C ARG A 20 -5.59 29.48 1.13
N SER A 21 -5.34 29.86 2.38
CA SER A 21 -4.20 30.73 2.73
C SER A 21 -2.88 29.99 2.52
N LYS A 22 -2.71 28.77 3.08
CA LYS A 22 -1.52 27.95 2.85
C LYS A 22 -1.22 27.75 1.35
N LYS A 23 -2.24 27.46 0.53
CA LYS A 23 -2.10 27.32 -0.93
C LYS A 23 -1.71 28.64 -1.63
N ARG A 24 -2.19 29.79 -1.14
CA ARG A 24 -1.80 31.12 -1.64
C ARG A 24 -0.38 31.49 -1.20
N ASP A 25 0.01 31.10 0.00
CA ASP A 25 1.35 31.34 0.55
C ASP A 25 2.39 30.48 -0.17
N LEU A 26 2.08 29.20 -0.44
CA LEU A 26 2.83 28.30 -1.33
C LEU A 26 2.96 28.85 -2.77
N LYS A 27 1.93 29.51 -3.30
CA LYS A 27 2.00 30.16 -4.62
C LYS A 27 2.81 31.47 -4.60
N LYS A 28 2.76 32.24 -3.51
CA LYS A 28 3.50 33.50 -3.35
C LYS A 28 4.99 33.27 -3.06
N SER A 29 5.33 32.22 -2.30
CA SER A 29 6.73 31.81 -2.11
C SER A 29 7.38 31.40 -3.43
N ASN A 30 6.64 30.74 -4.33
CA ASN A 30 7.10 30.40 -5.68
C ASN A 30 7.30 31.60 -6.63
N CYS A 31 6.69 32.77 -6.36
CA CYS A 31 6.84 33.97 -7.19
C CYS A 31 7.78 35.03 -6.61
N LYS A 32 8.37 34.84 -5.42
CA LYS A 32 9.18 35.87 -4.73
C LYS A 32 10.56 35.42 -4.24
N SER A 33 11.17 34.38 -4.80
CA SER A 33 12.58 34.08 -4.49
C SER A 33 13.53 34.76 -5.49
N LYS A 34 13.99 35.97 -5.13
CA LYS A 34 15.28 36.49 -5.58
C LYS A 34 16.39 35.60 -5.00
N LYS A 35 17.42 35.34 -5.82
CA LYS A 35 18.74 34.77 -5.51
C LYS A 35 19.07 34.65 -4.01
N ASP A 36 18.85 33.47 -3.44
CA ASP A 36 19.69 32.93 -2.37
C ASP A 36 19.95 31.45 -2.69
N LYS A 37 21.23 31.12 -2.77
CA LYS A 37 21.73 29.77 -3.06
C LYS A 37 21.69 28.98 -1.75
N GLY A 38 20.96 27.87 -1.75
CA GLY A 38 21.03 26.84 -0.73
C GLY A 38 19.90 26.92 0.30
N GLY A 39 19.08 25.87 0.35
CA GLY A 39 18.09 25.66 1.40
C GLY A 39 16.66 25.56 0.89
N ILE A 40 16.04 24.39 1.13
CA ILE A 40 14.61 24.07 0.98
C ILE A 40 14.10 23.94 -0.47
N LEU A 41 14.33 24.90 -1.36
CA LEU A 41 13.91 24.77 -2.77
C LEU A 41 14.65 23.64 -3.50
N ASP A 42 15.91 23.38 -3.15
CA ASP A 42 16.74 22.31 -3.75
C ASP A 42 16.37 20.90 -3.23
N LEU A 43 15.66 20.81 -2.10
CA LEU A 43 15.11 19.57 -1.54
C LEU A 43 13.76 19.21 -2.19
N ILE A 44 12.93 20.22 -2.51
CA ILE A 44 11.63 20.05 -3.16
C ILE A 44 11.77 20.00 -4.69
N PHE A 45 12.75 20.72 -5.25
CA PHE A 45 13.14 20.72 -6.66
C PHE A 45 14.53 20.11 -6.86
N LYS A 46 14.85 19.05 -6.12
CA LYS A 46 15.92 18.14 -6.56
C LYS A 46 15.44 17.62 -7.90
N LYS A 47 15.98 18.18 -8.99
CA LYS A 47 15.57 17.90 -10.37
C LYS A 47 15.49 16.39 -10.50
N GLU A 48 14.26 15.85 -10.48
CA GLU A 48 14.06 14.41 -10.60
C GLU A 48 14.89 13.97 -11.81
N SER A 49 15.67 12.91 -11.64
CA SER A 49 16.43 12.35 -12.75
C SER A 49 15.45 12.15 -13.90
N LYS A 50 15.82 12.67 -15.09
CA LYS A 50 14.97 12.51 -16.26
C LYS A 50 14.71 11.02 -16.44
N ARG A 51 13.44 10.62 -16.39
CA ARG A 51 13.00 9.24 -16.56
C ARG A 51 12.94 8.98 -18.05
N TYR A 52 13.78 8.09 -18.55
CA TYR A 52 13.85 7.76 -19.98
C TYR A 52 13.28 6.38 -20.26
N THR A 53 13.38 5.47 -19.29
CA THR A 53 12.91 4.10 -19.39
C THR A 53 11.69 3.87 -18.50
N VAL A 54 10.94 2.80 -18.76
CA VAL A 54 9.87 2.33 -17.87
C VAL A 54 10.45 2.01 -16.48
N GLU A 55 11.65 1.45 -16.44
CA GLU A 55 12.34 1.13 -15.19
C GLU A 55 12.55 2.37 -14.29
N ASP A 56 12.90 3.51 -14.90
CA ASP A 56 13.09 4.78 -14.19
C ASP A 56 11.81 5.31 -13.53
N THR A 57 10.63 4.84 -13.97
CA THR A 57 9.35 5.28 -13.41
C THR A 57 9.02 4.63 -12.07
N ILE A 58 9.71 3.54 -11.71
CA ILE A 58 9.48 2.81 -10.46
C ILE A 58 10.34 3.45 -9.34
N PRO A 59 9.72 3.98 -8.26
CA PRO A 59 10.38 4.87 -7.30
C PRO A 59 11.10 4.13 -6.16
N TYR A 60 12.09 3.30 -6.50
CA TYR A 60 13.08 2.79 -5.55
C TYR A 60 14.44 2.62 -6.22
N LEU A 61 15.53 2.41 -5.49
CA LEU A 61 16.84 2.08 -6.07
C LEU A 61 17.08 0.57 -6.14
N ARG A 62 16.85 -0.13 -5.03
CA ARG A 62 16.96 -1.60 -4.96
C ARG A 62 16.05 -2.18 -3.88
N LEU A 63 15.60 -3.40 -4.10
CA LEU A 63 14.89 -4.22 -3.13
C LEU A 63 15.76 -5.42 -2.76
N LEU A 64 16.02 -5.58 -1.46
CA LEU A 64 16.88 -6.63 -0.93
C LEU A 64 16.07 -7.87 -0.58
N LYS A 65 16.74 -9.03 -0.52
CA LYS A 65 16.12 -10.31 -0.11
C LYS A 65 15.41 -10.23 1.25
N SER A 66 15.93 -9.43 2.17
CA SER A 66 15.34 -9.19 3.50
C SER A 66 14.00 -8.44 3.47
N GLY A 67 13.57 -7.93 2.33
CA GLY A 67 12.38 -7.07 2.20
C GLY A 67 12.66 -5.58 2.37
N ILE A 68 13.91 -5.20 2.69
CA ILE A 68 14.31 -3.79 2.79
C ILE A 68 14.39 -3.20 1.39
N CYS A 69 13.60 -2.16 1.15
CA CYS A 69 13.57 -1.37 -0.07
C CYS A 69 14.33 -0.05 0.15
N GLN A 70 15.43 0.14 -0.57
CA GLN A 70 16.14 1.43 -0.56
C GLN A 70 15.49 2.35 -1.59
N LEU A 71 14.89 3.45 -1.13
CA LEU A 71 14.15 4.39 -1.97
C LEU A 71 15.10 5.40 -2.63
N ASP A 72 16.07 5.90 -1.87
CA ASP A 72 17.15 6.78 -2.33
C ASP A 72 18.43 6.55 -1.51
N GLU A 73 19.36 7.49 -1.47
CA GLU A 73 20.62 7.37 -0.72
C GLU A 73 20.42 7.23 0.80
N LYS A 74 19.35 7.81 1.36
CA LYS A 74 19.12 7.91 2.81
C LYS A 74 17.82 7.29 3.30
N HIS A 75 16.86 7.03 2.43
CA HIS A 75 15.55 6.51 2.81
C HIS A 75 15.42 5.02 2.51
N PHE A 76 14.99 4.28 3.53
CA PHE A 76 14.81 2.83 3.47
C PHE A 76 13.45 2.46 4.04
N SER A 77 12.76 1.53 3.40
CA SER A 77 11.43 1.08 3.83
C SER A 77 11.34 -0.43 3.95
N LYS A 78 10.37 -0.88 4.73
CA LYS A 78 9.96 -2.28 4.85
C LYS A 78 8.44 -2.35 4.97
N SER A 79 7.87 -3.50 4.64
CA SER A 79 6.42 -3.69 4.65
C SER A 79 6.01 -4.95 5.41
N ILE A 80 4.87 -4.87 6.07
CA ILE A 80 4.20 -5.98 6.75
C ILE A 80 2.83 -6.16 6.12
N ALA A 81 2.46 -7.40 5.82
CA ALA A 81 1.10 -7.78 5.45
C ALA A 81 0.28 -8.06 6.71
N PHE A 82 -0.98 -7.63 6.75
CA PHE A 82 -1.86 -7.90 7.88
C PHE A 82 -3.27 -8.28 7.43
N GLN A 83 -3.99 -9.00 8.28
CA GLN A 83 -5.35 -9.49 8.02
C GLN A 83 -6.42 -8.63 8.67
N ASP A 84 -7.67 -8.77 8.21
CA ASP A 84 -8.80 -8.13 8.86
C ASP A 84 -9.17 -8.80 10.17
N ILE A 85 -9.81 -8.00 11.02
CA ILE A 85 -10.58 -8.45 12.18
C ILE A 85 -12.04 -8.09 11.98
N ASN A 86 -12.94 -8.79 12.68
CA ASN A 86 -14.39 -8.63 12.55
C ASN A 86 -14.92 -7.35 13.24
N TYR A 87 -14.47 -6.19 12.81
CA TYR A 87 -14.86 -4.91 13.41
C TYR A 87 -16.35 -4.59 13.25
N GLN A 88 -16.95 -4.89 12.09
CA GLN A 88 -18.35 -4.57 11.82
C GLN A 88 -19.35 -5.43 12.61
N LEU A 89 -18.94 -6.64 13.02
CA LEU A 89 -19.76 -7.58 13.78
C LEU A 89 -19.43 -7.56 15.29
N ALA A 90 -18.42 -6.79 15.69
CA ALA A 90 -18.03 -6.64 17.07
C ALA A 90 -19.12 -5.88 17.86
N LEU A 91 -19.27 -6.22 19.14
CA LEU A 91 -20.13 -5.48 20.06
C LEU A 91 -19.61 -4.05 20.23
N ASP A 92 -20.47 -3.11 20.63
CA ASP A 92 -20.08 -1.70 20.72
C ASP A 92 -18.88 -1.48 21.67
N GLU A 93 -18.82 -2.21 22.79
CA GLU A 93 -17.69 -2.17 23.73
C GLU A 93 -16.38 -2.66 23.09
N ASP A 94 -16.44 -3.73 22.30
CA ASP A 94 -15.29 -4.27 21.57
C ASP A 94 -14.85 -3.32 20.44
N ARG A 95 -15.80 -2.64 19.79
CA ARG A 95 -15.49 -1.65 18.75
C ARG A 95 -14.73 -0.46 19.31
N ASP A 96 -15.14 0.04 20.47
CA ASP A 96 -14.43 1.13 21.16
C ASP A 96 -13.03 0.68 21.59
N LEU A 97 -12.88 -0.55 22.08
CA LEU A 97 -11.59 -1.12 22.43
C LEU A 97 -10.66 -1.20 21.21
N ILE A 98 -11.13 -1.80 20.10
CA ILE A 98 -10.37 -1.92 18.85
C ILE A 98 -9.98 -0.53 18.33
N PHE A 99 -10.90 0.43 18.35
CA PHE A 99 -10.63 1.79 17.90
C PHE A 99 -9.52 2.45 18.72
N ASN A 100 -9.59 2.36 20.05
CA ASN A 100 -8.59 2.92 20.95
C ASN A 100 -7.22 2.24 20.77
N GLN A 101 -7.19 0.91 20.62
CA GLN A 101 -5.94 0.19 20.36
C GLN A 101 -5.32 0.61 19.03
N PHE A 102 -6.12 0.74 17.96
CA PHE A 102 -5.64 1.19 16.66
C PHE A 102 -5.16 2.64 16.69
N ALA A 103 -5.88 3.54 17.38
CA ALA A 103 -5.44 4.92 17.59
C ALA A 103 -4.11 5.00 18.34
N ASN A 104 -3.93 4.20 19.41
CA ASN A 104 -2.67 4.11 20.14
C ASN A 104 -1.53 3.56 19.26
N PHE A 105 -1.82 2.57 18.41
CA PHE A 105 -0.86 2.07 17.43
C PHE A 105 -0.43 3.18 16.46
N LEU A 106 -1.36 3.94 15.89
CA LEU A 106 -1.02 5.09 15.02
C LEU A 106 -0.21 6.17 15.74
N ASN A 107 -0.50 6.41 17.02
CA ASN A 107 0.22 7.38 17.85
C ASN A 107 1.56 6.86 18.38
N SER A 108 1.85 5.55 18.23
CA SER A 108 3.11 4.95 18.70
C SER A 108 4.30 5.31 17.81
N PHE A 109 4.04 5.81 16.61
CA PHE A 109 5.04 6.14 15.62
C PHE A 109 5.60 7.54 15.84
N ASP A 110 6.93 7.63 15.86
CA ASP A 110 7.62 8.92 15.93
C ASP A 110 7.54 9.67 14.59
N SER A 111 7.58 11.01 14.68
CA SER A 111 7.59 11.94 13.55
C SER A 111 8.73 11.73 12.54
N SER A 112 9.80 11.02 12.92
CA SER A 112 10.90 10.67 12.02
C SER A 112 10.60 9.49 11.09
N ILE A 113 9.46 8.81 11.26
CA ILE A 113 9.09 7.62 10.50
C ILE A 113 7.90 7.97 9.59
N SER A 114 8.06 7.74 8.29
CA SER A 114 6.93 7.89 7.35
C SER A 114 6.17 6.58 7.24
N ILE A 115 4.85 6.63 7.36
CA ILE A 115 3.99 5.44 7.38
C ILE A 115 2.93 5.53 6.31
N GLU A 116 2.76 4.41 5.62
CA GLU A 116 1.73 4.22 4.63
C GLU A 116 0.94 2.95 4.93
N PHE A 117 -0.38 3.05 4.99
CA PHE A 117 -1.27 1.91 4.89
C PHE A 117 -1.73 1.76 3.45
N SER A 118 -1.42 0.63 2.82
CA SER A 118 -1.80 0.33 1.44
C SER A 118 -2.83 -0.79 1.43
N TYR A 119 -3.94 -0.57 0.74
CA TYR A 119 -5.01 -1.53 0.56
C TYR A 119 -5.19 -1.81 -0.93
N ILE A 120 -5.05 -3.07 -1.32
CA ILE A 120 -5.03 -3.47 -2.73
C ILE A 120 -6.17 -4.46 -2.99
N ASN A 121 -7.06 -4.06 -3.88
CA ASN A 121 -8.08 -4.89 -4.49
C ASN A 121 -7.55 -5.43 -5.82
N GLN A 122 -7.59 -6.74 -6.00
CA GLN A 122 -7.18 -7.42 -7.23
C GLN A 122 -8.33 -8.29 -7.74
N LEU A 123 -8.86 -7.94 -8.91
CA LEU A 123 -9.92 -8.68 -9.58
C LEU A 123 -9.32 -9.73 -10.51
N GLY A 124 -9.85 -10.96 -10.48
CA GLY A 124 -9.59 -11.93 -11.54
C GLY A 124 -8.35 -12.81 -11.36
N ARG A 125 -7.69 -12.81 -10.20
CA ARG A 125 -6.63 -13.79 -9.84
C ARG A 125 -7.16 -15.11 -9.30
N ASN A 126 -8.34 -15.50 -9.77
CA ASN A 126 -8.96 -16.77 -9.45
C ASN A 126 -8.13 -17.96 -9.93
N GLU A 127 -7.24 -17.80 -10.91
CA GLU A 127 -6.35 -18.87 -11.39
C GLU A 127 -5.36 -19.33 -10.30
N GLU A 128 -4.67 -18.42 -9.61
CA GLU A 128 -3.79 -18.78 -8.48
C GLU A 128 -4.59 -19.41 -7.33
N MET A 129 -5.79 -18.89 -7.06
CA MET A 129 -6.68 -19.47 -6.05
C MET A 129 -7.13 -20.88 -6.46
N LYS A 130 -7.54 -21.08 -7.72
CA LYS A 130 -7.90 -22.39 -8.30
C LYS A 130 -6.78 -23.41 -8.12
N LEU A 131 -5.53 -23.01 -8.34
CA LEU A 131 -4.34 -23.84 -8.12
C LEU A 131 -4.12 -24.13 -6.63
N ALA A 132 -4.33 -23.15 -5.74
CA ALA A 132 -4.16 -23.33 -4.30
C ALA A 132 -5.18 -24.30 -3.67
N ILE A 133 -6.38 -24.43 -4.25
CA ILE A 133 -7.37 -25.43 -3.81
C ILE A 133 -7.24 -26.75 -4.57
N GLN A 134 -6.22 -26.89 -5.42
CA GLN A 134 -5.95 -28.15 -6.10
C GLN A 134 -5.41 -29.15 -5.09
N ILE A 135 -6.24 -30.13 -4.74
CA ILE A 135 -5.81 -31.24 -3.89
C ILE A 135 -5.06 -32.22 -4.77
N LEU A 136 -3.78 -32.45 -4.46
CA LEU A 136 -2.96 -33.42 -5.17
C LEU A 136 -3.60 -34.82 -5.10
N ASP A 137 -3.63 -35.49 -6.24
CA ASP A 137 -4.12 -36.85 -6.30
C ASP A 137 -3.23 -37.79 -5.48
N LYS A 138 -3.87 -38.72 -4.78
CA LYS A 138 -3.23 -39.77 -4.00
C LYS A 138 -3.84 -41.10 -4.40
N LYS A 139 -3.02 -42.12 -4.62
CA LYS A 139 -3.49 -43.49 -4.88
C LYS A 139 -3.96 -44.16 -3.58
N ASP A 140 -4.95 -43.58 -2.91
CA ASP A 140 -5.47 -43.99 -1.60
C ASP A 140 -6.97 -44.35 -1.65
N GLY A 141 -7.58 -44.39 -2.83
CA GLY A 141 -8.99 -44.75 -3.01
C GLY A 141 -10.01 -43.63 -2.73
N PHE A 142 -9.58 -42.43 -2.33
CA PHE A 142 -10.47 -41.30 -2.05
C PHE A 142 -10.57 -40.29 -3.22
N TYR A 143 -10.32 -40.75 -4.45
CA TYR A 143 -10.30 -39.88 -5.64
C TYR A 143 -11.63 -39.15 -5.85
N ASP A 144 -12.74 -39.89 -5.82
CA ASP A 144 -14.08 -39.35 -6.10
C ASP A 144 -14.50 -38.28 -5.07
N ILE A 145 -14.20 -38.52 -3.79
CA ILE A 145 -14.48 -37.57 -2.69
C ILE A 145 -13.64 -36.29 -2.85
N ARG A 146 -12.35 -36.42 -3.22
CA ARG A 146 -11.51 -35.24 -3.50
C ARG A 146 -12.03 -34.44 -4.68
N LEU A 147 -12.48 -35.11 -5.73
CA LEU A 147 -13.02 -34.46 -6.92
C LEU A 147 -14.30 -33.66 -6.59
N GLU A 148 -15.25 -34.28 -5.90
CA GLU A 148 -16.49 -33.62 -5.45
C GLU A 148 -16.20 -32.43 -4.55
N PHE A 149 -15.29 -32.59 -3.58
CA PHE A 149 -14.88 -31.50 -2.69
C PHE A 149 -14.21 -30.35 -3.44
N MET A 150 -13.36 -30.65 -4.43
CA MET A 150 -12.76 -29.64 -5.31
C MET A 150 -13.81 -28.93 -6.16
N GLU A 151 -14.80 -29.64 -6.71
CA GLU A 151 -15.91 -29.05 -7.47
C GLU A 151 -16.77 -28.14 -6.58
N MET A 152 -17.07 -28.59 -5.36
CA MET A 152 -17.75 -27.78 -4.36
C MET A 152 -16.96 -26.48 -4.09
N LEU A 153 -15.66 -26.56 -3.79
CA LEU A 153 -14.83 -25.39 -3.51
C LEU A 153 -14.73 -24.44 -4.72
N LYS A 154 -14.58 -24.97 -5.94
CA LYS A 154 -14.64 -24.18 -7.17
C LYS A 154 -15.98 -23.46 -7.29
N SER A 155 -17.09 -24.15 -7.03
CA SER A 155 -18.43 -23.56 -7.11
C SER A 155 -18.65 -22.45 -6.08
N GLN A 156 -18.10 -22.59 -4.86
CA GLN A 156 -18.17 -21.58 -3.81
C GLN A 156 -17.34 -20.35 -4.15
N ILE A 157 -16.18 -20.52 -4.79
CA ILE A 157 -15.36 -19.40 -5.26
C ILE A 157 -16.07 -18.61 -6.36
N VAL A 158 -16.73 -19.32 -7.28
CA VAL A 158 -17.50 -18.68 -8.37
C VAL A 158 -18.77 -17.99 -7.85
N LYS A 159 -19.43 -18.53 -6.82
CA LYS A 159 -20.70 -18.00 -6.30
C LYS A 159 -20.55 -16.96 -5.19
N GLY A 160 -19.48 -17.03 -4.39
CA GLY A 160 -19.34 -16.29 -3.12
C GLY A 160 -18.38 -15.11 -3.15
N ASN A 161 -17.56 -14.96 -4.19
CA ASN A 161 -16.65 -13.83 -4.35
C ASN A 161 -16.64 -13.43 -5.82
N SER A 162 -16.67 -12.13 -6.11
CA SER A 162 -16.43 -11.54 -7.43
C SER A 162 -15.03 -11.87 -8.02
N GLY A 163 -14.26 -12.74 -7.38
CA GLY A 163 -12.84 -12.98 -7.63
C GLY A 163 -11.94 -11.86 -7.13
N LEU A 164 -12.44 -11.05 -6.18
CA LEU A 164 -11.78 -9.91 -5.59
C LEU A 164 -10.90 -10.35 -4.41
N LYS A 165 -9.58 -10.29 -4.59
CA LYS A 165 -8.61 -10.46 -3.51
C LYS A 165 -8.32 -9.10 -2.87
N LYS A 166 -8.54 -8.99 -1.56
CA LYS A 166 -8.25 -7.78 -0.77
C LYS A 166 -7.00 -8.02 0.07
N SER A 167 -5.96 -7.24 -0.16
CA SER A 167 -4.68 -7.34 0.56
C SER A 167 -4.39 -6.04 1.31
N LYS A 168 -3.79 -6.13 2.49
CA LYS A 168 -3.51 -4.97 3.35
C LYS A 168 -2.06 -4.97 3.80
N TYR A 169 -1.44 -3.80 3.72
CA TYR A 169 -0.04 -3.62 4.02
C TYR A 169 0.19 -2.37 4.84
N VAL A 170 1.13 -2.44 5.76
CA VAL A 170 1.73 -1.25 6.40
C VAL A 170 3.18 -1.17 5.95
N THR A 171 3.55 -0.03 5.37
CA THR A 171 4.91 0.28 4.93
C THR A 171 5.45 1.41 5.79
N PHE A 172 6.62 1.21 6.38
CA PHE A 172 7.27 2.18 7.23
C PHE A 172 8.64 2.50 6.65
N THR A 173 8.98 3.79 6.60
CA THR A 173 10.19 4.33 6.00
C THR A 173 10.98 5.10 7.05
N VAL A 174 12.30 4.89 7.07
CA VAL A 174 13.23 5.56 7.97
C VAL A 174 14.34 6.24 7.19
N GLU A 175 14.84 7.35 7.72
CA GLU A 175 16.09 7.96 7.27
C GLU A 175 17.30 7.34 8.00
N ALA A 176 18.33 6.99 7.24
CA ALA A 176 19.60 6.47 7.74
C ALA A 176 20.74 6.76 6.76
N ASP A 177 21.96 6.94 7.26
CA ASP A 177 23.12 7.27 6.40
C ASP A 177 23.67 6.05 5.65
N ASN A 178 23.36 4.83 6.11
CA ASN A 178 23.80 3.60 5.46
C ASN A 178 22.83 2.44 5.73
N LEU A 179 23.00 1.37 4.96
CA LEU A 179 22.14 0.19 5.01
C LEU A 179 22.16 -0.53 6.38
N GLU A 180 23.30 -0.54 7.07
CA GLU A 180 23.44 -1.23 8.36
C GLU A 180 22.60 -0.53 9.44
N GLN A 181 22.71 0.79 9.53
CA GLN A 181 21.87 1.61 10.41
C GLN A 181 20.40 1.49 10.04
N ALA A 182 20.07 1.55 8.74
CA ALA A 182 18.71 1.37 8.26
C ALA A 182 18.12 0.02 8.68
N THR A 183 18.90 -1.06 8.54
CA THR A 183 18.49 -2.43 8.87
C THR A 183 18.15 -2.53 10.36
N SER A 184 19.03 -2.04 11.24
CA SER A 184 18.80 -2.05 12.69
C SER A 184 17.51 -1.28 13.08
N LYS A 185 17.30 -0.08 12.52
CA LYS A 185 16.08 0.70 12.76
C LYS A 185 14.82 -0.03 12.25
N LEU A 186 14.85 -0.53 11.02
CA LEU A 186 13.70 -1.20 10.39
C LEU A 186 13.34 -2.51 11.08
N GLU A 187 14.31 -3.30 11.53
CA GLU A 187 14.05 -4.56 12.24
C GLU A 187 13.43 -4.33 13.62
N ARG A 188 13.88 -3.28 14.33
CA ARG A 188 13.26 -2.89 15.60
C ARG A 188 11.79 -2.46 15.38
N LEU A 189 11.56 -1.60 14.40
CA LEU A 189 10.20 -1.16 14.06
C LEU A 189 9.32 -2.31 13.60
N GLU A 190 9.86 -3.26 12.84
CA GLU A 190 9.14 -4.47 12.44
C GLU A 190 8.65 -5.26 13.66
N ILE A 191 9.51 -5.50 14.65
CA ILE A 191 9.15 -6.22 15.87
C ILE A 191 8.06 -5.47 16.63
N ASP A 192 8.21 -4.16 16.79
CA ASP A 192 7.25 -3.31 17.52
C ASP A 192 5.87 -3.31 16.82
N ILE A 193 5.84 -3.16 15.49
CA ILE A 193 4.61 -3.19 14.69
C ILE A 193 3.94 -4.55 14.76
N LEU A 194 4.69 -5.65 14.58
CA LEU A 194 4.13 -7.00 14.66
C LEU A 194 3.58 -7.30 16.06
N SER A 195 4.26 -6.85 17.11
CA SER A 195 3.80 -6.98 18.50
C SER A 195 2.48 -6.24 18.75
N ASN A 196 2.39 -4.98 18.28
CA ASN A 196 1.18 -4.17 18.40
C ASN A 196 0.01 -4.76 17.59
N LEU A 197 0.25 -5.23 16.37
CA LEU A 197 -0.80 -5.90 15.59
C LEU A 197 -1.28 -7.18 16.29
N LYS A 198 -0.36 -7.98 16.82
CA LYS A 198 -0.68 -9.20 17.57
C LYS A 198 -1.50 -8.91 18.83
N SER A 199 -1.20 -7.85 19.57
CA SER A 199 -1.95 -7.48 20.79
C SER A 199 -3.39 -7.03 20.48
N MET A 200 -3.64 -6.51 19.27
CA MET A 200 -4.97 -6.21 18.73
C MET A 200 -5.70 -7.44 18.16
N GLY A 201 -5.10 -8.63 18.22
CA GLY A 201 -5.65 -9.84 17.59
C GLY A 201 -5.53 -9.87 16.07
N VAL A 202 -4.75 -8.97 15.48
CA VAL A 202 -4.50 -8.91 14.04
C VAL A 202 -3.37 -9.86 13.68
N ARG A 203 -3.62 -10.80 12.76
CA ARG A 203 -2.55 -11.62 12.16
C ARG A 203 -1.75 -10.76 11.20
N ALA A 204 -0.43 -10.73 11.39
CA ALA A 204 0.49 -9.97 10.57
C ALA A 204 1.79 -10.74 10.31
N GLU A 205 2.33 -10.57 9.10
CA GLU A 205 3.51 -11.27 8.61
C GLU A 205 4.41 -10.28 7.87
N ARG A 206 5.71 -10.30 8.18
CA ARG A 206 6.71 -9.49 7.48
C ARG A 206 6.84 -9.94 6.03
N LEU A 207 7.05 -9.00 5.12
CA LEU A 207 7.30 -9.30 3.73
C LEU A 207 8.79 -9.41 3.44
N ASN A 208 9.19 -10.49 2.79
CA ASN A 208 10.51 -10.62 2.20
C ASN A 208 10.58 -9.90 0.83
N GLY A 209 11.78 -9.86 0.25
CA GLY A 209 12.01 -9.15 -1.01
C GLY A 209 11.23 -9.73 -2.19
N GLU A 210 11.08 -11.05 -2.29
CA GLU A 210 10.38 -11.71 -3.40
C GLU A 210 8.86 -11.48 -3.29
N GLU A 211 8.31 -11.57 -2.08
CA GLU A 211 6.90 -11.27 -1.81
C GLU A 211 6.56 -9.81 -2.11
N LYS A 212 7.43 -8.86 -1.71
CA LYS A 212 7.24 -7.45 -2.03
C LYS A 212 7.33 -7.18 -3.54
N LEU A 213 8.26 -7.82 -4.25
CA LEU A 213 8.33 -7.73 -5.71
C LEU A 213 7.09 -8.31 -6.36
N LYS A 214 6.59 -9.46 -5.88
CA LYS A 214 5.34 -10.05 -6.37
C LYS A 214 4.19 -9.04 -6.26
N ILE A 215 4.01 -8.42 -5.10
CA ILE A 215 2.94 -7.41 -4.89
C ILE A 215 3.05 -6.27 -5.90
N LEU A 216 4.26 -5.70 -6.09
CA LEU A 216 4.48 -4.60 -7.04
C LEU A 216 4.24 -5.05 -8.48
N HIS A 217 4.76 -6.22 -8.86
CA HIS A 217 4.53 -6.81 -10.17
C HIS A 217 3.04 -6.99 -10.43
N ASP A 218 2.28 -7.51 -9.48
CA ASP A 218 0.88 -7.85 -9.66
C ASP A 218 0.00 -6.60 -9.85
N VAL A 219 0.40 -5.47 -9.25
CA VAL A 219 -0.24 -4.17 -9.48
C VAL A 219 0.11 -3.60 -10.86
N LEU A 220 1.36 -3.76 -11.30
CA LEU A 220 1.86 -3.20 -12.57
C LEU A 220 1.56 -4.07 -13.79
N ASN A 221 1.42 -5.37 -13.59
CA ASN A 221 1.25 -6.41 -14.62
C ASN A 221 0.14 -7.40 -14.23
N PRO A 222 -1.11 -6.94 -14.11
CA PRO A 222 -2.20 -7.79 -13.59
C PRO A 222 -2.51 -9.02 -14.46
N ASN A 223 -2.06 -9.03 -15.73
CA ASN A 223 -2.23 -10.14 -16.66
C ASN A 223 -0.98 -11.05 -16.82
N LYS A 224 0.08 -10.86 -16.05
CA LYS A 224 1.29 -11.69 -16.11
C LYS A 224 1.46 -12.48 -14.81
N THR A 225 2.14 -13.61 -14.91
CA THR A 225 2.60 -14.38 -13.75
C THR A 225 3.95 -13.83 -13.29
N PHE A 226 4.14 -13.76 -11.98
CA PHE A 226 5.40 -13.32 -11.40
C PHE A 226 6.33 -14.51 -11.18
N GLU A 227 7.49 -14.48 -11.83
CA GLU A 227 8.56 -15.45 -11.62
C GLU A 227 9.88 -14.72 -11.39
N PHE A 228 10.41 -14.84 -10.18
CA PHE A 228 11.66 -14.20 -9.79
C PHE A 228 12.28 -14.95 -8.61
N PHE A 229 13.59 -15.13 -8.67
CA PHE A 229 14.38 -15.55 -7.52
C PHE A 229 15.66 -14.74 -7.45
N TYR A 230 16.08 -14.35 -6.24
CA TYR A 230 17.30 -13.56 -6.07
C TYR A 230 18.58 -14.24 -6.61
N LYS A 231 18.60 -15.58 -6.68
CA LYS A 231 19.71 -16.35 -7.24
C LYS A 231 19.93 -16.12 -8.75
N ASP A 232 18.87 -15.72 -9.46
CA ASP A 232 18.89 -15.54 -10.91
C ASP A 232 19.21 -14.07 -11.29
N LEU A 233 19.18 -13.17 -10.31
CA LEU A 233 19.48 -11.75 -10.47
C LEU A 233 20.99 -11.53 -10.74
N LYS A 234 21.32 -10.98 -11.91
CA LYS A 234 22.71 -10.67 -12.26
C LYS A 234 23.22 -9.46 -11.48
N LYS A 235 24.54 -9.40 -11.23
CA LYS A 235 25.18 -8.34 -10.41
C LYS A 235 24.90 -6.89 -10.86
N ARG A 236 24.62 -6.67 -12.15
CA ARG A 236 24.32 -5.35 -12.74
C ARG A 236 22.83 -5.17 -13.07
N GLU A 237 22.02 -6.19 -12.81
CA GLU A 237 20.60 -6.18 -13.09
C GLU A 237 19.83 -5.69 -11.87
N SER A 238 18.79 -4.91 -12.12
CA SER A 238 17.93 -4.32 -11.12
C SER A 238 16.71 -5.20 -10.92
N THR A 239 16.20 -5.28 -9.69
CA THR A 239 14.94 -6.01 -9.44
C THR A 239 13.75 -5.38 -10.17
N LYS A 240 13.86 -4.11 -10.58
CA LYS A 240 12.84 -3.40 -11.34
C LYS A 240 12.56 -4.03 -12.70
N THR A 241 13.57 -4.60 -13.35
CA THR A 241 13.45 -5.23 -14.67
C THR A 241 12.44 -6.38 -14.66
N TYR A 242 12.26 -7.05 -13.51
CA TYR A 242 11.33 -8.16 -13.33
C TYR A 242 9.89 -7.74 -13.01
N ILE A 243 9.67 -6.47 -12.66
CA ILE A 243 8.34 -5.97 -12.25
C ILE A 243 7.82 -4.85 -13.14
N MET A 244 8.67 -4.30 -14.02
CA MET A 244 8.27 -3.21 -14.90
C MET A 244 7.20 -3.68 -15.91
N PRO A 245 6.21 -2.84 -16.22
CA PRO A 245 5.28 -3.13 -17.31
C PRO A 245 5.96 -2.97 -18.67
N ASP A 246 5.32 -3.47 -19.74
CA ASP A 246 5.85 -3.31 -21.10
C ASP A 246 5.85 -1.84 -21.56
N GLU A 247 4.83 -1.08 -21.13
CA GLU A 247 4.63 0.31 -21.52
C GLU A 247 4.00 1.09 -20.36
N PHE A 248 4.52 2.29 -20.10
CA PHE A 248 3.83 3.35 -19.35
C PHE A 248 3.55 4.52 -20.27
N ASN A 249 2.30 4.96 -20.34
CA ASN A 249 1.92 6.15 -21.10
C ASN A 249 1.04 7.07 -20.25
N PHE A 250 1.53 8.28 -19.97
CA PHE A 250 0.90 9.27 -19.10
C PHE A 250 0.11 10.34 -19.86
N THR A 251 -0.18 10.10 -21.14
CA THR A 251 -0.95 11.02 -21.99
C THR A 251 -2.31 10.41 -22.31
N PRO A 252 -3.44 11.08 -22.04
CA PRO A 252 -3.62 12.44 -21.53
C PRO A 252 -3.55 12.54 -20.00
N SER A 253 -3.27 13.73 -19.44
CA SER A 253 -2.88 13.97 -18.04
C SER A 253 -3.78 13.43 -16.92
N ARG A 254 -5.04 13.04 -17.21
CA ARG A 254 -5.98 12.51 -16.21
C ARG A 254 -5.90 10.98 -16.08
N TYR A 255 -5.45 10.31 -17.12
CA TYR A 255 -5.37 8.86 -17.20
C TYR A 255 -3.94 8.44 -17.49
N PHE A 256 -3.61 7.22 -17.11
CA PHE A 256 -2.36 6.61 -17.53
C PHE A 256 -2.65 5.21 -18.05
N LYS A 257 -1.86 4.76 -19.01
CA LYS A 257 -1.93 3.43 -19.57
C LYS A 257 -0.73 2.63 -19.08
N VAL A 258 -1.00 1.39 -18.64
CA VAL A 258 -0.02 0.40 -18.19
C VAL A 258 -0.24 -0.86 -19.01
N GLY A 259 0.61 -1.10 -20.01
CA GLY A 259 0.41 -2.19 -20.97
C GLY A 259 -0.96 -2.12 -21.65
N LYS A 260 -1.89 -3.01 -21.33
CA LYS A 260 -3.27 -3.01 -21.88
C LYS A 260 -4.31 -2.33 -21.00
N PHE A 261 -3.91 -1.89 -19.80
CA PHE A 261 -4.80 -1.35 -18.79
C PHE A 261 -4.78 0.18 -18.79
N ILE A 262 -5.91 0.79 -18.45
CA ILE A 262 -6.03 2.22 -18.24
C ILE A 262 -6.37 2.46 -16.78
N GLY A 263 -5.59 3.29 -16.11
CA GLY A 263 -5.78 3.71 -14.74
C GLY A 263 -5.99 5.21 -14.61
N ALA A 264 -6.49 5.62 -13.45
CA ALA A 264 -6.57 7.02 -13.04
C ALA A 264 -6.15 7.13 -11.58
N THR A 265 -5.47 8.23 -11.24
CA THR A 265 -5.07 8.51 -9.85
C THR A 265 -5.94 9.62 -9.31
N SER A 266 -6.54 9.39 -8.14
CA SER A 266 -7.27 10.40 -7.39
C SER A 266 -6.60 10.66 -6.06
N HIS A 267 -6.55 11.91 -5.63
CA HIS A 267 -6.03 12.31 -4.33
C HIS A 267 -7.15 12.97 -3.53
N PHE A 268 -7.37 12.49 -2.31
CA PHE A 268 -8.38 13.01 -1.40
C PHE A 268 -7.70 13.54 -0.14
N GLN A 269 -8.05 14.77 0.24
CA GLN A 269 -7.63 15.35 1.51
C GLN A 269 -8.84 15.40 2.44
N ILE A 270 -8.81 14.61 3.51
CA ILE A 270 -9.88 14.55 4.51
C ILE A 270 -9.67 15.72 5.48
N LEU A 271 -10.50 16.76 5.33
CA LEU A 271 -10.48 17.95 6.21
C LEU A 271 -11.50 17.85 7.36
N ALA A 272 -12.32 16.80 7.35
CA ALA A 272 -13.32 16.55 8.37
C ALA A 272 -12.66 16.11 9.67
N SER A 273 -13.21 16.53 10.80
CA SER A 273 -12.76 16.10 12.13
C SER A 273 -13.14 14.66 12.47
N GLU A 274 -14.10 14.11 11.74
CA GLU A 274 -14.64 12.77 11.92
C GLU A 274 -14.83 12.14 10.55
N LEU A 275 -14.52 10.86 10.46
CA LEU A 275 -14.68 10.04 9.27
C LEU A 275 -15.51 8.82 9.66
N SER A 276 -16.41 8.36 8.79
CA SER A 276 -17.11 7.11 9.05
C SER A 276 -16.12 5.96 9.08
N ASP A 277 -16.28 5.11 10.09
CA ASP A 277 -15.61 3.82 10.24
C ASP A 277 -15.92 2.82 9.13
N ARG A 278 -16.96 3.06 8.31
CA ARG A 278 -17.33 2.24 7.15
C ARG A 278 -16.71 2.72 5.84
N MET A 279 -16.14 3.93 5.81
CA MET A 279 -15.66 4.54 4.57
C MET A 279 -14.61 3.67 3.86
N LEU A 280 -13.65 3.13 4.62
CA LEU A 280 -12.64 2.25 4.05
C LEU A 280 -13.25 0.93 3.54
N SER A 281 -14.16 0.31 4.30
CA SER A 281 -14.82 -0.92 3.84
C SER A 281 -15.62 -0.69 2.56
N GLU A 282 -16.33 0.44 2.44
CA GLU A 282 -17.10 0.78 1.25
C GLU A 282 -16.20 0.93 0.02
N PHE A 283 -15.01 1.52 0.14
CA PHE A 283 -14.06 1.56 -0.97
C PHE A 283 -13.49 0.19 -1.32
N LEU A 284 -13.21 -0.65 -0.33
CA LEU A 284 -12.68 -1.99 -0.54
C LEU A 284 -13.73 -2.97 -1.06
N ASP A 285 -15.02 -2.67 -0.94
CA ASP A 285 -16.13 -3.47 -1.50
C ASP A 285 -16.40 -3.19 -2.98
N ILE A 286 -15.69 -2.23 -3.59
CA ILE A 286 -15.76 -2.01 -5.03
C ILE A 286 -15.10 -3.20 -5.76
N ASP A 287 -15.88 -3.84 -6.64
CA ASP A 287 -15.47 -4.98 -7.49
C ASP A 287 -14.56 -4.55 -8.67
N ASP A 288 -13.47 -3.85 -8.37
CA ASP A 288 -12.48 -3.40 -9.37
C ASP A 288 -11.05 -3.44 -8.79
N ASN A 289 -10.05 -3.39 -9.68
CA ASN A 289 -8.65 -3.26 -9.31
C ASN A 289 -8.38 -1.85 -8.76
N ILE A 290 -8.27 -1.74 -7.44
CA ILE A 290 -8.09 -0.47 -6.75
C ILE A 290 -6.90 -0.57 -5.79
N ASN A 291 -6.08 0.47 -5.77
CA ASN A 291 -5.04 0.64 -4.77
C ASN A 291 -5.31 1.93 -3.99
N ILE A 292 -5.42 1.81 -2.67
CA ILE A 292 -5.69 2.92 -1.76
C ILE A 292 -4.51 3.02 -0.80
N SER A 293 -3.83 4.16 -0.81
CA SER A 293 -2.75 4.45 0.13
C SER A 293 -3.17 5.60 1.06
N PHE A 294 -3.07 5.35 2.37
CA PHE A 294 -3.20 6.37 3.41
C PHE A 294 -1.82 6.68 3.95
N HIS A 295 -1.47 7.96 3.95
CA HIS A 295 -0.22 8.46 4.51
C HIS A 295 -0.53 9.26 5.77
N ASN A 296 0.28 9.06 6.82
CA ASN A 296 0.25 9.86 8.04
C ASN A 296 1.32 10.96 7.98
#